data_AF-A0A7C0YHN9-F1
#
_entry.id   AF-A0A7C0YHN9-F1
#
_cell.length_a   1.000
_cell.length_b   1.000
_cell.length_c   1.000
_cell.angle_alpha   90.00
_cell.angle_beta   90.00
_cell.angle_gamma   90.00
#
_symmetry.space_group_name_H-M   'P 1'
#
loop_
_entity.id
_entity.type
_entity.pdbx_description
1 polymer ?
#
loop_
_entity_poly.entity_id
_entity_poly.type
_entity_poly.pdbx_seq_one_letter_code
_entity_poly.pdbx_strand_id
1 'polypeptide(L)'
;SGIENGLVTVFCPGSTGAVTTIEYESGVLRDLRDAIERIVPSGLTYEHDRRWGDGNGFSHVRAALMKPSLTIPLIKGSLTLGTWQQIVFIDFDNRGRQRDIIVQVTGE
;
A
#
# COMPACT_ATOMS: atom_id res chain seq x y z
N SER A 1 -0.49 -10.94 19.87
CA SER A 1 -1.97 -10.91 20.04
C SER A 1 -2.47 -12.13 20.80
N GLY A 2 -1.89 -13.33 20.61
CA GLY A 2 -2.40 -14.56 21.25
C GLY A 2 -3.69 -15.09 20.60
N ILE A 3 -4.17 -14.41 19.56
CA ILE A 3 -5.34 -14.79 18.76
C ILE A 3 -4.92 -15.91 17.82
N GLU A 4 -5.71 -16.98 17.78
CA GLU A 4 -5.47 -18.15 16.95
C GLU A 4 -6.24 -18.07 15.63
N ASN A 5 -7.49 -17.60 15.65
CA ASN A 5 -8.38 -17.53 14.50
C ASN A 5 -9.04 -16.16 14.40
N GLY A 6 -8.87 -15.49 13.27
CA GLY A 6 -9.39 -14.14 13.10
C GLY A 6 -8.94 -13.46 11.82
N LEU A 7 -8.85 -12.13 11.89
CA LEU A 7 -8.41 -11.25 10.81
C LEU A 7 -7.30 -10.35 11.31
N VAL A 8 -6.28 -10.16 10.46
CA VAL A 8 -5.25 -9.14 10.62
C VAL A 8 -5.45 -8.09 9.53
N THR A 9 -5.69 -6.85 9.92
CA THR A 9 -5.76 -5.70 9.01
C THR A 9 -4.50 -4.86 9.18
N VAL A 10 -3.78 -4.66 8.08
CA VAL A 10 -2.65 -3.73 7.97
C VAL A 10 -3.13 -2.50 7.22
N PHE A 11 -3.08 -1.33 7.85
CA PHE A 11 -3.64 -0.07 7.36
C PHE A 11 -2.59 1.04 7.41
N CYS A 12 -2.45 1.79 6.32
CA CYS A 12 -1.65 3.01 6.26
C CYS A 12 -2.57 4.24 6.36
N PRO A 13 -2.55 5.01 7.46
CA PRO A 13 -3.21 6.31 7.54
C PRO A 13 -2.62 7.30 6.52
N GLY A 14 -3.51 8.08 5.91
CA GLY A 14 -3.16 9.08 4.90
C GLY A 14 -3.61 8.70 3.49
N SER A 15 -3.27 9.56 2.53
CA SER A 15 -3.83 9.52 1.18
C SER A 15 -2.79 9.36 0.08
N THR A 16 -1.53 9.10 0.43
CA THR A 16 -0.41 9.00 -0.53
C THR A 16 0.45 7.75 -0.32
N GLY A 17 -0.02 6.80 0.51
CA GLY A 17 0.60 5.51 0.73
C GLY A 17 -0.41 4.37 0.57
N ALA A 18 0.07 3.18 0.26
CA ALA A 18 -0.74 1.98 0.07
C ALA A 18 -0.08 0.74 0.66
N VAL A 19 -0.90 -0.27 0.98
CA VAL A 19 -0.45 -1.57 1.46
C VAL A 19 -1.01 -2.65 0.54
N THR A 20 -0.17 -3.55 0.06
CA THR A 20 -0.56 -4.65 -0.84
C THR A 20 0.29 -5.89 -0.59
N THR A 21 0.05 -6.96 -1.36
CA THR A 21 0.93 -8.13 -1.43
C THR A 21 1.57 -8.26 -2.79
N ILE A 22 2.84 -8.68 -2.83
CA ILE A 22 3.56 -9.03 -4.06
C ILE A 22 4.67 -10.02 -3.73
N GLU A 23 5.17 -10.75 -4.72
CA GLU A 23 6.46 -11.43 -4.60
C GLU A 23 7.56 -10.38 -4.49
N TYR A 24 8.33 -10.39 -3.40
CA TYR A 24 9.34 -9.36 -3.14
C TYR A 24 10.65 -9.64 -3.89
N GLU A 25 10.58 -9.64 -5.21
CA GLU A 25 11.68 -9.88 -6.14
C GLU A 25 11.94 -8.62 -6.99
N SER A 26 13.20 -8.32 -7.26
CA SER A 26 13.65 -7.09 -7.92
C SER A 26 13.03 -6.81 -9.30
N GLY A 27 12.78 -7.84 -10.11
CA GLY A 27 12.16 -7.77 -11.42
C GLY A 27 10.70 -7.37 -11.33
N VAL A 28 9.88 -8.10 -10.57
CA VAL A 28 8.46 -7.77 -10.44
C VAL A 28 8.22 -6.43 -9.71
N LEU A 29 9.13 -6.02 -8.80
CA LEU A 29 9.09 -4.69 -8.20
C LEU A 29 9.35 -3.57 -9.24
N ARG A 30 10.22 -3.82 -10.22
CA ARG A 30 10.43 -2.91 -11.36
C ARG A 30 9.20 -2.89 -12.26
N ASP A 31 8.65 -4.05 -12.60
CA ASP A 31 7.44 -4.16 -13.43
C ASP A 31 6.26 -3.40 -12.80
N LEU A 32 6.07 -3.53 -11.48
CA LEU A 32 5.04 -2.81 -10.74
C LEU A 32 5.25 -1.29 -10.83
N ARG A 33 6.49 -0.81 -10.63
CA ARG A 33 6.81 0.62 -10.74
C ARG A 33 6.49 1.15 -12.13
N ASP A 34 6.92 0.44 -13.17
CA ASP A 34 6.72 0.84 -14.56
C ASP A 34 5.23 0.80 -14.94
N ALA A 35 4.48 -0.21 -14.47
CA ALA A 35 3.04 -0.29 -14.68
C ALA A 35 2.30 0.87 -14.01
N ILE A 36 2.64 1.20 -12.76
CA ILE A 36 2.05 2.33 -12.03
C ILE A 36 2.35 3.66 -12.74
N GLU A 37 3.56 3.85 -13.26
CA GLU A 37 3.92 5.05 -14.03
C GLU A 37 3.13 5.15 -15.34
N ARG A 38 2.84 4.03 -16.02
CA ARG A 38 2.01 4.03 -17.24
C ARG A 38 0.54 4.33 -16.95
N ILE A 39 -0.01 3.84 -15.83
CA ILE A 39 -1.43 4.00 -15.47
C ILE A 39 -1.70 5.39 -14.88
N VAL A 40 -0.82 5.85 -13.97
CA VAL A 40 -0.94 7.14 -13.29
C VAL A 40 0.42 7.84 -13.35
N PRO A 41 0.75 8.53 -14.45
CA PRO A 41 2.08 9.11 -14.64
C PRO A 41 2.36 10.26 -13.68
N SER A 42 3.57 10.29 -13.10
CA SER A 42 4.03 11.33 -12.19
C SER A 42 4.33 12.66 -12.90
N GLY A 43 4.60 12.62 -14.20
CA GLY A 43 4.94 13.80 -15.01
C GLY A 43 3.76 14.61 -15.55
N LEU A 44 2.52 14.22 -15.27
CA LEU A 44 1.33 14.97 -15.68
C LEU A 44 0.93 15.99 -14.62
N THR A 45 0.27 17.08 -15.04
CA THR A 45 -0.36 18.02 -14.13
C THR A 45 -1.75 17.54 -13.74
N TYR A 46 -1.97 17.29 -12.46
CA TYR A 46 -3.27 16.94 -11.90
C TYR A 46 -4.01 18.20 -11.41
N GLU A 47 -5.34 18.14 -11.33
CA GLU A 47 -6.13 19.26 -10.78
C GLU A 47 -5.76 19.54 -9.31
N HIS A 48 -5.37 18.51 -8.56
CA HIS A 48 -4.81 18.67 -7.21
C HIS A 48 -3.58 19.59 -7.23
N ASP A 49 -2.67 19.40 -8.19
CA ASP A 49 -1.47 20.23 -8.31
C ASP A 49 -1.83 21.68 -8.66
N ARG A 50 -2.84 21.89 -9.52
CA ARG A 50 -3.33 23.25 -9.83
C ARG A 50 -3.98 23.93 -8.63
N ARG A 51 -4.59 23.15 -7.74
CA ARG A 51 -5.28 23.65 -6.56
C ARG A 51 -4.33 23.95 -5.39
N TRP A 52 -3.37 23.06 -5.15
CA TRP A 52 -2.54 23.07 -3.93
C TRP A 52 -1.06 23.38 -4.19
N GLY A 53 -0.57 23.17 -5.42
CA GLY A 53 0.82 23.48 -5.79
C GLY A 53 1.88 22.59 -5.11
N ASP A 54 1.49 21.47 -4.51
CA ASP A 54 2.39 20.54 -3.81
C ASP A 54 2.93 19.42 -4.70
N GLY A 55 2.38 19.27 -5.92
CA GLY A 55 2.93 18.42 -6.99
C GLY A 55 2.80 16.91 -6.71
N ASN A 56 1.89 16.50 -5.84
CA ASN A 56 1.69 15.11 -5.47
C ASN A 56 0.30 14.57 -5.85
N GLY A 57 -0.40 15.22 -6.78
CA GLY A 57 -1.72 14.76 -7.24
C GLY A 57 -1.69 13.32 -7.77
N PHE A 58 -0.62 12.92 -8.46
CA PHE A 58 -0.42 11.53 -8.88
C PHE A 58 -0.35 10.56 -7.69
N SER A 59 0.27 10.98 -6.57
CA SER A 59 0.44 10.17 -5.36
C SER A 59 -0.91 9.81 -4.75
N HIS A 60 -1.84 10.77 -4.74
CA HIS A 60 -3.21 10.56 -4.27
C HIS A 60 -3.96 9.54 -5.14
N VAL A 61 -3.86 9.66 -6.46
CA VAL A 61 -4.55 8.75 -7.40
C VAL A 61 -3.98 7.33 -7.30
N ARG A 62 -2.65 7.17 -7.24
CA ARG A 62 -1.99 5.86 -7.06
C ARG A 62 -2.42 5.19 -5.76
N ALA A 63 -2.40 5.92 -4.65
CA ALA A 63 -2.80 5.41 -3.35
C ALA A 63 -4.28 4.99 -3.34
N ALA A 64 -5.16 5.79 -3.93
CA ALA A 64 -6.59 5.48 -4.01
C ALA A 64 -6.88 4.20 -4.83
N LEU A 65 -6.14 3.97 -5.93
CA LEU A 65 -6.29 2.77 -6.75
C LEU A 65 -5.78 1.51 -6.04
N MET A 66 -4.63 1.59 -5.35
CA MET A 66 -4.02 0.45 -4.65
C MET A 66 -4.65 0.17 -3.28
N LYS A 67 -5.33 1.18 -2.71
CA LYS A 67 -6.01 1.19 -1.40
C LYS A 67 -5.04 1.26 -0.20
N PRO A 68 -5.46 1.84 0.93
CA PRO A 68 -4.59 2.05 2.09
C PRO A 68 -4.44 0.80 2.97
N SER A 69 -5.10 -0.31 2.65
CA SER A 69 -5.19 -1.45 3.58
C SER A 69 -5.28 -2.81 2.94
N LEU A 70 -4.75 -3.80 3.65
CA LEU A 70 -4.83 -5.22 3.36
C LEU A 70 -5.37 -5.96 4.59
N THR A 71 -6.35 -6.84 4.40
CA THR A 71 -6.87 -7.73 5.45
C THR A 71 -6.55 -9.18 5.09
N ILE A 72 -5.96 -9.91 6.04
CA ILE A 72 -5.47 -11.26 5.87
C ILE A 72 -6.11 -12.16 6.94
N PRO A 73 -6.64 -13.34 6.58
CA PRO A 73 -7.06 -14.32 7.57
C PRO A 73 -5.90 -14.81 8.45
N LEU A 74 -6.21 -15.00 9.72
CA LEU A 74 -5.35 -15.64 10.71
C LEU A 74 -6.00 -16.97 11.06
N ILE A 75 -5.28 -18.09 10.84
CA ILE A 75 -5.78 -19.44 11.12
C ILE A 75 -4.69 -20.19 11.87
N LYS A 76 -5.03 -20.74 13.05
CA LYS A 76 -4.09 -21.45 13.94
C LYS A 76 -2.80 -20.64 14.19
N GLY A 77 -2.99 -19.35 14.51
CA GLY A 77 -1.91 -18.42 14.82
C GLY A 77 -1.05 -17.99 13.62
N SER A 78 -1.41 -18.38 12.40
CA SER A 78 -0.62 -18.12 11.18
C SER A 78 -1.39 -17.29 10.17
N LEU A 79 -0.74 -16.26 9.61
CA LEU A 79 -1.26 -15.51 8.48
C LEU A 79 -1.37 -16.43 7.27
N THR A 80 -2.53 -16.46 6.61
CA THR A 80 -2.78 -17.36 5.47
C THR A 80 -2.25 -16.81 4.15
N LEU A 81 -1.07 -16.18 4.16
CA LEU A 81 -0.40 -15.68 2.96
C LEU A 81 0.10 -16.86 2.11
N GLY A 82 0.02 -16.73 0.79
CA GLY A 82 0.68 -17.66 -0.13
C GLY A 82 2.20 -17.55 -0.06
N THR A 83 2.90 -18.58 -0.53
CA THR A 83 4.38 -18.69 -0.54
C THR A 83 5.09 -17.43 -1.06
N TRP A 84 4.51 -16.80 -2.09
CA TRP A 84 5.07 -15.64 -2.79
C TRP A 84 4.34 -14.34 -2.47
N GLN A 85 3.58 -14.27 -1.37
CA GLN A 85 2.90 -13.05 -0.94
C GLN A 85 3.62 -12.41 0.24
N GLN A 86 4.45 -11.42 -0.03
CA GLN A 86 4.98 -10.53 0.99
C GLN A 86 4.09 -9.30 1.12
N ILE A 87 3.76 -8.91 2.36
CA ILE A 87 3.07 -7.64 2.63
C ILE A 87 4.07 -6.51 2.40
N VAL A 88 3.73 -5.58 1.53
CA VAL A 88 4.57 -4.42 1.20
C VAL A 88 3.83 -3.12 1.44
N PHE A 89 4.59 -2.12 1.89
CA PHE A 89 4.15 -0.73 1.91
C PHE A 89 4.76 0.02 0.72
N ILE A 90 3.95 0.82 0.05
CA ILE A 90 4.37 1.66 -1.08
C ILE A 90 4.06 3.10 -0.72
N ASP A 91 5.11 3.94 -0.62
CA ASP A 91 4.96 5.39 -0.51
C ASP A 91 4.99 5.99 -1.92
N PHE A 92 3.92 6.69 -2.29
CA PHE A 92 3.81 7.37 -3.58
C PHE A 92 4.13 8.85 -3.50
N ASP A 93 4.33 9.42 -2.31
CA ASP A 93 4.52 10.85 -2.16
C ASP A 93 5.83 11.33 -2.81
N ASN A 94 5.85 12.58 -3.26
CA ASN A 94 6.98 13.15 -3.99
C ASN A 94 8.12 13.64 -3.07
N ARG A 95 8.01 13.39 -1.76
CA ARG A 95 8.99 13.72 -0.72
C ARG A 95 8.95 12.69 0.39
N GLY A 96 10.05 12.56 1.13
CA GLY A 96 10.14 11.66 2.27
C GLY A 96 9.10 11.98 3.35
N ARG A 97 8.46 10.94 3.89
CA ARG A 97 7.46 11.02 4.96
C ARG A 97 7.78 10.04 6.07
N GLN A 98 7.43 10.42 7.29
CA GLN A 98 7.25 9.46 8.37
C GLN A 98 5.84 8.86 8.24
N ARG A 99 5.76 7.53 8.29
CA ARG A 99 4.51 6.77 8.12
C ARG A 99 4.36 5.81 9.28
N ASP A 100 3.22 5.85 9.94
CA ASP A 100 2.82 4.85 10.92
C ASP A 100 1.94 3.82 10.22
N ILE A 101 2.25 2.53 10.36
CA ILE A 101 1.41 1.46 9.86
C ILE A 101 0.63 0.86 11.03
N ILE A 102 -0.69 0.90 10.93
CA ILE A 102 -1.58 0.36 11.96
C ILE A 102 -1.83 -1.11 11.65
N VAL A 103 -1.57 -1.98 12.63
CA VAL A 103 -1.89 -3.40 12.56
C VAL A 103 -2.96 -3.70 13.59
N GLN A 104 -4.15 -4.05 13.12
CA GLN A 104 -5.26 -4.47 13.97
C GLN A 104 -5.47 -5.97 13.83
N VAL A 105 -5.67 -6.65 14.96
CA VAL A 105 -6.01 -8.08 14.98
C VAL A 105 -7.34 -8.24 15.71
N THR A 106 -8.29 -8.92 15.08
CA THR A 106 -9.62 -9.21 15.65
C THR A 106 -9.89 -10.70 15.50
N GLY A 107 -10.26 -11.37 16.59
CA GLY A 107 -10.50 -12.81 16.60
C GLY A 107 -10.42 -13.40 18.00
N GLU A 108 -10.37 -14.72 18.06
CA GLU A 108 -10.16 -15.53 19.27
C GLU A 108 -8.86 -16.33 19.20
#